data_AF-A0A4Y9L545-F1
#
_entry.id   AF-A0A4Y9L545-F1
#
_cell.length_a   1.000
_cell.length_b   1.000
_cell.length_c   1.000
_cell.angle_alpha   90.00
_cell.angle_beta   90.00
_cell.angle_gamma   90.00
#
_symmetry.space_group_name_H-M   'P 1'
#
loop_
_entity.id
_entity.type
_entity.pdbx_description
1 polymer ?
#
loop_
_entity_poly.entity_id
_entity_poly.type
_entity_poly.pdbx_seq_one_letter_code
_entity_poly.pdbx_strand_id
1 'polypeptide(L)' 'MAPPITIKRHEAVPGTGSYEVGFADGRPSVYFYWDDLPDRRLRQDLTPAKKRASGAQELARTERDKLSAGTA' A
#
# COMPACT_ATOMS: atom_id res chain seq x y z
N MET A 1 15.43 -17.16 5.50
CA MET A 1 15.22 -15.78 5.01
C MET A 1 13.72 -15.55 4.99
N ALA A 2 13.18 -14.68 5.85
CA ALA A 2 11.74 -14.40 5.84
C ALA A 2 11.35 -13.85 4.47
N PRO A 3 10.25 -14.30 3.87
CA PRO A 3 9.94 -13.93 2.51
C PRO A 3 9.53 -12.43 2.47
N PRO A 4 9.88 -11.68 1.41
CA PRO A 4 9.90 -10.22 1.45
C PRO A 4 8.49 -9.62 1.42
N ILE A 5 8.26 -8.60 2.26
CA ILE A 5 7.10 -7.71 2.11
C ILE A 5 7.37 -6.77 0.94
N THR A 6 6.41 -6.63 0.03
CA THR A 6 6.56 -5.82 -1.19
C THR A 6 5.53 -4.72 -1.26
N ILE A 7 5.88 -3.61 -1.92
CA ILE A 7 4.94 -2.55 -2.28
C ILE A 7 4.94 -2.42 -3.80
N LYS A 8 3.77 -2.57 -4.43
CA LYS A 8 3.58 -2.36 -5.88
C LYS A 8 2.66 -1.17 -6.12
N ARG A 9 3.04 -0.29 -7.04
CA ARG A 9 2.20 0.82 -7.51
C ARG A 9 1.41 0.35 -8.72
N HIS A 10 0.09 0.46 -8.66
CA HIS A 10 -0.83 0.24 -9.77
C HIS A 10 -1.40 1.58 -10.21
N GLU A 11 -1.17 1.98 -11.46
CA GLU A 11 -1.72 3.20 -12.04
C GLU A 11 -2.10 2.94 -13.50
N ALA A 12 -3.38 2.64 -13.73
CA ALA A 12 -3.91 2.42 -15.08
C ALA A 12 -4.38 3.72 -15.72
N VAL A 13 -4.80 4.70 -14.90
CA VAL A 13 -5.23 6.03 -15.32
C VAL A 13 -4.35 7.04 -14.58
N PRO A 14 -3.72 8.01 -15.27
CA PRO A 14 -2.91 9.02 -14.60
C PRO A 14 -3.69 9.73 -13.49
N GLY A 15 -3.13 9.74 -12.27
CA GLY A 15 -3.75 10.37 -11.10
C GLY A 15 -4.71 9.48 -10.30
N THR A 16 -4.96 8.24 -10.73
CA THR A 16 -5.84 7.30 -10.02
C THR A 16 -5.18 5.92 -9.95
N GLY A 17 -5.15 5.32 -8.76
CA GLY A 17 -4.46 4.03 -8.62
C GLY A 17 -4.52 3.42 -7.22
N SER A 18 -3.67 2.43 -7.00
CA SER A 18 -3.52 1.78 -5.69
C SER A 18 -2.08 1.35 -5.38
N TYR A 19 -1.74 1.35 -4.09
CA TYR A 19 -0.50 0.76 -3.59
C TYR A 19 -0.88 -0.57 -2.96
N GLU A 20 -0.37 -1.66 -3.53
CA GLU A 20 -0.54 -3.00 -3.01
C GLU A 20 0.62 -3.33 -2.09
N VAL A 21 0.32 -3.63 -0.82
CA VAL A 21 1.26 -4.21 0.12
C VAL A 21 1.06 -5.72 0.11
N GLY A 22 2.02 -6.45 -0.47
CA GLY A 22 1.99 -7.90 -0.56
C GLY A 22 2.80 -8.56 0.56
N PHE A 23 2.19 -9.54 1.23
CA PHE A 23 2.83 -10.37 2.24
C PHE A 23 3.19 -11.72 1.65
N ALA A 24 4.40 -12.19 1.94
CA ALA A 24 4.88 -13.44 1.38
C ALA A 24 4.62 -14.67 2.28
N ASP A 25 3.89 -14.47 3.38
CA ASP A 25 3.36 -15.49 4.28
C ASP A 25 1.97 -16.01 3.85
N GLY A 26 1.50 -15.61 2.66
CA GLY A 26 0.21 -16.02 2.10
C GLY A 26 -0.99 -15.21 2.59
N ARG A 27 -0.78 -14.20 3.45
CA ARG A 27 -1.86 -13.26 3.82
C ARG A 27 -2.32 -12.46 2.60
N PRO A 28 -3.61 -12.09 2.55
CA PRO A 28 -4.12 -11.25 1.48
C PRO A 28 -3.41 -9.90 1.47
N SER A 29 -3.17 -9.37 0.27
CA SER A 29 -2.55 -8.06 0.10
C SER A 29 -3.47 -6.95 0.58
N VAL A 30 -2.88 -5.86 1.07
CA VAL A 30 -3.62 -4.65 1.48
C VAL A 30 -3.46 -3.57 0.42
N TYR A 31 -4.57 -2.95 0.03
CA TYR A 31 -4.60 -1.93 -1.03
C TYR A 31 -4.88 -0.54 -0.47
N PHE A 32 -4.07 0.42 -0.89
CA PHE A 32 -4.24 1.84 -0.57
C PHE A 32 -4.61 2.59 -1.85
N TYR A 33 -5.92 2.76 -2.08
CA TYR A 33 -6.46 3.45 -3.26
C TYR A 33 -6.33 4.97 -3.14
N TRP A 34 -5.97 5.64 -4.22
CA TRP A 34 -5.98 7.10 -4.33
C TRP A 34 -6.70 7.56 -5.59
N ASP A 35 -7.20 8.79 -5.51
CA ASP A 35 -7.75 9.51 -6.65
C ASP A 35 -7.45 11.01 -6.48
N ASP A 36 -6.48 11.48 -7.27
CA ASP A 36 -6.01 12.86 -7.30
C ASP A 36 -6.76 13.70 -8.35
N LEU A 37 -7.75 13.12 -9.04
CA LEU A 37 -8.57 13.83 -10.02
C LEU A 37 -9.84 14.40 -9.35
N PRO A 38 -9.87 15.69 -8.96
CA PRO A 38 -10.99 16.26 -8.21
C PRO A 38 -12.31 16.24 -9.00
N ASP A 39 -12.27 16.49 -10.32
CA ASP A 39 -13.46 16.53 -11.19
C ASP A 39 -14.05 15.15 -11.54
N ARG A 40 -13.28 14.07 -11.31
CA ARG A 40 -13.68 12.69 -11.64
C ARG A 40 -13.75 11.77 -10.43
N ARG A 41 -13.64 12.34 -9.24
CA ARG A 41 -13.48 11.57 -8.02
C ARG A 41 -14.72 10.73 -7.74
N LEU A 42 -14.63 9.42 -8.02
CA LEU A 42 -15.73 8.49 -7.78
C LEU A 42 -16.03 8.34 -6.27
N ARG A 43 -15.02 8.62 -5.44
CA ARG A 43 -15.09 8.61 -3.97
C ARG A 43 -14.42 9.84 -3.39
N GLN A 44 -15.21 10.72 -2.78
CA GLN A 44 -14.74 11.95 -2.15
C GLN A 44 -13.82 11.65 -0.93
N ASP A 45 -14.02 10.51 -0.29
CA ASP A 45 -13.25 9.98 0.83
C ASP A 45 -11.81 9.54 0.48
N LEU A 46 -11.41 9.52 -0.79
CA LEU A 46 -10.21 8.78 -1.17
C LEU A 46 -8.85 9.26 -0.69
N THR A 47 -8.58 10.49 -0.27
CA THR A 47 -7.23 11.00 0.11
C THR A 47 -6.13 10.92 -0.98
N PRO A 48 -5.17 11.86 -0.97
CA PRO A 48 -4.21 11.96 -2.07
C PRO A 48 -3.20 10.81 -2.16
N ALA A 49 -2.65 10.58 -3.36
CA ALA A 49 -1.66 9.53 -3.63
C ALA A 49 -0.50 9.54 -2.64
N LYS A 50 0.06 10.74 -2.36
CA LYS A 50 1.18 10.91 -1.44
C LYS A 50 0.88 10.35 -0.04
N LYS A 51 -0.34 10.59 0.48
CA LYS A 51 -0.75 10.10 1.80
C LYS A 51 -0.93 8.58 1.79
N ARG A 52 -1.49 8.03 0.72
CA ARG A 52 -1.66 6.58 0.52
C ARG A 52 -0.32 5.85 0.39
N ALA A 53 0.67 6.47 -0.28
CA ALA A 53 2.03 5.96 -0.36
C ALA A 53 2.67 5.86 1.02
N SER A 54 2.56 6.93 1.83
CA SER A 54 3.09 6.92 3.21
C SER A 54 2.42 5.84 4.06
N GLY A 55 1.11 5.64 3.94
CA GLY A 55 0.40 4.58 4.64
C GLY A 55 0.86 3.17 4.23
N ALA A 56 1.07 2.92 2.94
CA ALA A 56 1.62 1.66 2.46
C ALA A 56 3.04 1.39 2.97
N GLN A 57 3.88 2.42 3.01
CA GLN A 57 5.25 2.34 3.54
C GLN A 57 5.28 2.12 5.05
N GLU A 58 4.38 2.74 5.80
CA GLU A 58 4.25 2.53 7.24
C GLU A 58 3.82 1.10 7.56
N LEU A 59 2.78 0.61 6.89
CA LEU A 59 2.33 -0.77 7.05
C LEU A 59 3.45 -1.77 6.73
N ALA A 60 4.13 -1.60 5.59
CA ALA A 60 5.22 -2.49 5.20
C ALA A 60 6.36 -2.50 6.21
N ARG A 61 6.72 -1.33 6.79
CA ARG A 61 7.74 -1.23 7.85
C ARG A 61 7.30 -1.95 9.12
N THR A 62 6.11 -1.65 9.63
CA THR A 62 5.58 -2.29 10.84
C THR A 62 5.54 -3.81 10.71
N GLU A 63 5.08 -4.32 9.56
CA GLU A 63 4.98 -5.77 9.34
C GLU A 63 6.35 -6.42 9.19
N ARG A 64 7.33 -5.73 8.57
CA ARG A 64 8.71 -6.19 8.51
C ARG A 64 9.35 -6.24 9.91
N ASP A 65 9.12 -5.21 10.72
CA ASP A 65 9.69 -5.12 12.05
C ASP A 65 9.13 -6.23 12.97
N LYS A 66 7.83 -6.55 12.84
CA LYS A 66 7.22 -7.73 13.49
C LYS A 66 7.88 -9.05 13.07
N LEU A 67 8.15 -9.23 11.79
CA LEU A 67 8.85 -10.43 11.29
C LEU A 67 10.26 -10.54 11.89
N SER A 68 10.99 -9.42 11.99
CA SER A 68 12.34 -9.42 12.58
C SER A 68 12.34 -9.69 14.09
N ALA A 69 11.34 -9.19 14.82
CA ALA A 69 11.20 -9.39 16.26
C ALA A 69 10.76 -10.82 16.63
N GLY A 70 10.05 -11.52 15.74
CA GLY A 70 9.66 -12.92 15.94
C GLY A 70 10.75 -13.94 15.58
N THR A 71 11.86 -13.49 14.98
CA THR A 71 13.04 -14.32 14.64
C THR A 71 14.22 -14.11 15.60
N ALA A 72 14.03 -13.34 16.68
CA ALA A 72 15.05 -13.05 17.70
C ALA A 72 14.96 -14.00 18.89
#